data_AF-A0A929PE27-F1
#
_entry.id   AF-A0A929PE27-F1
#
_cell.length_a   1.000
_cell.length_b   1.000
_cell.length_c   1.000
_cell.angle_alpha   90.00
_cell.angle_beta   90.00
_cell.angle_gamma   90.00
#
_symmetry.space_group_name_H-M   'P 1'
#
loop_
_entity.id
_entity.type
_entity.pdbx_description
1 polymer ?
#
loop_
_entity_poly.entity_id
_entity_poly.type
_entity_poly.pdbx_seq_one_letter_code
_entity_poly.pdbx_strand_id
1 'polypeptide(L)'
;MDSNYYQAYENLYADYIYDERRAYRPYFPFEDDMLRTIRRAIDDNTIGYKNFRPDAKFFLLVNFHHMIVRPLAEARRFPQFVPEPVNLLKVISDDVRTIIRDATESYRTNDSAEVSGHAIMQSIDRLWRELRSTKFEIWG
;
A
#
# COMPACT_ATOMS: atom_id res chain seq x y z
N MET A 1 -15.87 -14.72 -4.42
CA MET A 1 -16.33 -13.89 -3.27
C MET A 1 -17.79 -13.50 -3.49
N ASP A 2 -18.62 -13.37 -2.45
CA ASP A 2 -20.02 -12.88 -2.60
C ASP A 2 -20.01 -11.39 -3.00
N SER A 3 -20.87 -11.02 -3.95
CA SER A 3 -21.01 -9.68 -4.53
C SER A 3 -21.19 -8.59 -3.47
N ASN A 4 -21.89 -8.90 -2.36
CA ASN A 4 -22.10 -7.94 -1.27
C ASN A 4 -20.79 -7.56 -0.59
N TYR A 5 -19.90 -8.54 -0.36
CA TYR A 5 -18.60 -8.27 0.24
C TYR A 5 -17.66 -7.57 -0.75
N TYR A 6 -17.73 -7.93 -2.03
CA TYR A 6 -16.94 -7.27 -3.07
C TYR A 6 -17.22 -5.75 -3.06
N GLN A 7 -18.49 -5.37 -3.10
CA GLN A 7 -18.90 -3.97 -3.06
C GLN A 7 -18.55 -3.30 -1.73
N ALA A 8 -18.69 -3.99 -0.60
CA ALA A 8 -18.30 -3.45 0.70
C ALA A 8 -16.81 -3.06 0.73
N TYR A 9 -15.91 -3.89 0.19
CA TYR A 9 -14.48 -3.58 0.17
C TYR A 9 -14.11 -2.51 -0.86
N GLU A 10 -14.79 -2.44 -2.00
CA GLU A 10 -14.64 -1.31 -2.94
C GLU A 10 -15.03 0.02 -2.26
N ASN A 11 -16.16 0.02 -1.52
CA ASN A 11 -16.59 1.20 -0.75
C ASN A 11 -15.57 1.55 0.34
N LEU A 12 -15.09 0.57 1.12
CA LEU A 12 -14.07 0.81 2.14
C LEU A 12 -12.76 1.35 1.53
N TYR A 13 -12.36 0.85 0.36
CA TYR A 13 -11.20 1.37 -0.36
C TYR A 13 -11.39 2.84 -0.76
N ALA A 14 -12.54 3.16 -1.37
CA ALA A 14 -12.88 4.52 -1.76
C ALA A 14 -12.99 5.46 -0.55
N ASP A 15 -13.76 5.08 0.48
CA ASP A 15 -13.92 5.81 1.73
C ASP A 15 -12.56 6.05 2.39
N TYR A 16 -11.66 5.07 2.33
CA TYR A 16 -10.34 5.23 2.91
C TYR A 16 -9.52 6.34 2.23
N ILE A 17 -9.79 6.63 0.96
CA ILE A 17 -9.08 7.67 0.22
C ILE A 17 -9.71 9.04 0.44
N TYR A 18 -11.03 9.10 0.61
CA TYR A 18 -11.81 10.35 0.65
C TYR A 18 -12.26 10.77 2.05
N ASP A 19 -11.93 10.00 3.08
CA ASP A 19 -12.30 10.33 4.46
C ASP A 19 -11.60 11.61 4.97
N GLU A 20 -12.28 12.73 4.81
CA GLU A 20 -11.88 14.06 5.27
C GLU A 20 -11.62 14.11 6.79
N ARG A 21 -12.17 13.17 7.57
CA ARG A 21 -12.00 13.15 9.03
C ARG A 21 -10.57 12.81 9.45
N ARG A 22 -9.72 12.31 8.55
CA ARG A 22 -8.29 12.08 8.83
C ARG A 22 -7.49 13.35 8.99
N ALA A 23 -7.91 14.44 8.36
CA ALA A 23 -7.28 15.74 8.52
C ALA A 23 -7.31 16.25 9.98
N TYR A 24 -8.12 15.65 10.87
CA TYR A 24 -8.26 16.05 12.27
C TYR A 24 -7.26 15.40 13.25
N ARG A 25 -6.41 14.47 12.81
CA ARG A 25 -5.28 13.90 13.60
C ARG A 25 -3.97 14.43 13.03
N PRO A 26 -2.86 14.53 13.80
CA PRO A 26 -1.76 15.46 13.50
C PRO A 26 -1.44 15.48 12.01
N TYR A 27 -1.84 16.57 11.37
CA TYR A 27 -1.82 16.69 9.91
C TYR A 27 -0.36 16.72 9.46
N PHE A 28 0.07 15.68 8.74
CA PHE A 28 1.36 15.70 8.07
C PHE A 28 1.13 16.21 6.65
N PRO A 29 1.67 17.38 6.26
CA PRO A 29 1.42 17.97 4.94
C PRO A 29 1.77 17.06 3.75
N PHE A 30 2.60 16.04 3.99
CA PHE A 30 3.09 15.11 2.97
C PHE A 30 2.39 13.74 2.99
N GLU A 31 1.55 13.44 4.00
CA GLU A 31 0.81 12.16 4.12
C GLU A 31 -0.16 11.99 2.96
N ASP A 32 -0.86 13.05 2.57
CA ASP A 32 -1.82 13.03 1.46
C ASP A 32 -1.16 12.66 0.12
N ASP A 33 0.01 13.21 -0.17
CA ASP A 33 0.74 12.91 -1.42
C ASP A 33 1.26 11.48 -1.43
N MET A 34 1.73 10.99 -0.29
CA MET A 34 2.16 9.59 -0.13
C MET A 34 0.96 8.63 -0.26
N LEU A 35 -0.18 8.94 0.35
CA LEU A 35 -1.40 8.12 0.25
C LEU A 35 -1.95 8.11 -1.18
N ARG A 36 -1.98 9.25 -1.86
CA ARG A 36 -2.32 9.34 -3.30
C ARG A 36 -1.36 8.53 -4.16
N THR A 37 -0.08 8.48 -3.79
CA THR A 37 0.93 7.68 -4.49
C THR A 37 0.70 6.18 -4.31
N ILE A 38 0.42 5.72 -3.08
CA ILE A 38 0.04 4.32 -2.84
C ILE A 38 -1.17 3.96 -3.69
N ARG A 39 -2.23 4.77 -3.62
CA ARG A 39 -3.46 4.54 -4.38
C ARG A 39 -3.17 4.39 -5.88
N ARG A 40 -2.50 5.38 -6.49
CA ARG A 40 -2.17 5.34 -7.93
C ARG A 40 -1.37 4.09 -8.27
N ALA A 41 -0.37 3.75 -7.45
CA ALA A 41 0.40 2.54 -7.66
C ALA A 41 -0.46 1.26 -7.55
N ILE A 42 -1.43 1.18 -6.63
CA ILE A 42 -2.36 0.06 -6.55
C ILE A 42 -3.25 0.01 -7.79
N ASP A 43 -3.92 1.11 -8.12
CA ASP A 43 -4.84 1.18 -9.25
C ASP A 43 -4.11 0.83 -10.55
N ASP A 44 -2.99 1.50 -10.87
CA ASP A 44 -2.24 1.32 -12.12
C ASP A 44 -1.70 -0.10 -12.29
N ASN A 45 -1.25 -0.75 -11.20
CA ASN A 45 -0.69 -2.10 -11.26
C ASN A 45 -1.75 -3.20 -11.08
N THR A 46 -3.03 -2.85 -10.87
CA THR A 46 -4.14 -3.81 -10.79
C THR A 46 -5.08 -3.72 -12.00
N ILE A 47 -4.96 -2.68 -12.85
CA ILE A 47 -5.69 -2.57 -14.12
C ILE A 47 -5.46 -3.84 -14.96
N GLY A 48 -6.56 -4.43 -15.43
CA GLY A 48 -6.54 -5.63 -16.27
C GLY A 48 -6.52 -6.95 -15.52
N TYR A 49 -6.25 -6.96 -14.21
CA TYR A 49 -6.33 -8.17 -13.40
C TYR A 49 -7.78 -8.42 -12.94
N LYS A 50 -8.51 -9.26 -13.68
CA LYS A 50 -9.88 -9.66 -13.32
C LYS A 50 -9.95 -10.42 -11.99
N ASN A 51 -8.87 -11.09 -11.60
CA ASN A 51 -8.79 -11.91 -10.40
C ASN A 51 -8.22 -11.15 -9.19
N PHE A 52 -7.99 -9.84 -9.29
CA PHE A 52 -7.51 -9.03 -8.16
C PHE A 52 -8.69 -8.53 -7.33
N ARG A 53 -8.78 -8.98 -6.08
CA ARG A 53 -9.95 -8.70 -5.25
C ARG A 53 -9.87 -7.32 -4.59
N PRO A 54 -11.01 -6.66 -4.33
CA PRO A 54 -11.05 -5.37 -3.64
C PRO A 54 -10.48 -5.42 -2.23
N ASP A 55 -10.69 -6.53 -1.50
CA ASP A 55 -10.11 -6.69 -0.16
C ASP A 55 -8.57 -6.66 -0.19
N ALA A 56 -7.95 -7.16 -1.27
CA ALA A 56 -6.52 -7.10 -1.46
C ALA A 56 -6.02 -5.65 -1.61
N LYS A 57 -6.75 -4.84 -2.41
CA LYS A 57 -6.45 -3.41 -2.59
C LYS A 57 -6.56 -2.66 -1.28
N PHE A 58 -7.67 -2.88 -0.56
CA PHE A 58 -7.93 -2.25 0.73
C PHE A 58 -6.89 -2.66 1.78
N PHE A 59 -6.60 -3.95 1.89
CA PHE A 59 -5.59 -4.45 2.81
C PHE A 59 -4.21 -3.83 2.54
N LEU A 60 -3.77 -3.79 1.27
CA LEU A 60 -2.51 -3.19 0.89
C LEU A 60 -2.45 -1.70 1.25
N LEU A 61 -3.49 -0.95 0.88
CA LEU A 61 -3.56 0.49 1.12
C LEU A 61 -3.46 0.83 2.61
N VAL A 62 -4.28 0.18 3.44
CA VAL A 62 -4.34 0.44 4.88
C VAL A 62 -3.01 0.05 5.53
N ASN A 63 -2.53 -1.17 5.30
CA ASN A 63 -1.33 -1.65 5.98
C ASN A 63 -0.09 -0.88 5.55
N PHE A 64 0.08 -0.62 4.24
CA PHE A 64 1.24 0.15 3.77
C PHE A 64 1.21 1.59 4.30
N HIS A 65 0.02 2.20 4.35
CA HIS A 65 -0.12 3.53 4.93
C HIS A 65 0.27 3.56 6.42
N HIS A 66 -0.25 2.62 7.22
CA HIS A 66 -0.01 2.61 8.67
C HIS A 66 1.38 2.12 9.06
N MET A 67 1.97 1.19 8.33
CA MET A 67 3.28 0.62 8.63
C MET A 67 4.42 1.45 8.04
N ILE A 68 4.25 2.05 6.86
CA ILE A 68 5.37 2.70 6.17
C ILE A 68 5.20 4.21 6.17
N VAL A 69 4.10 4.70 5.60
CA VAL A 69 3.93 6.14 5.35
C VAL A 69 3.80 6.93 6.65
N ARG A 70 3.03 6.45 7.63
CA ARG A 70 2.85 7.15 8.90
C ARG A 70 4.14 7.24 9.71
N PRO A 71 4.89 6.15 9.94
CA PRO A 71 6.19 6.25 10.60
C PRO A 71 7.17 7.16 9.85
N LEU A 72 7.21 7.11 8.51
CA LEU A 72 8.04 8.02 7.72
C LEU A 72 7.63 9.49 7.85
N ALA A 73 6.32 9.77 7.88
CA ALA A 73 5.79 11.12 8.05
C ALA A 73 6.14 11.69 9.43
N GLU A 74 6.06 10.87 10.49
CA GLU A 74 6.48 11.24 11.84
C GLU A 74 8.01 11.40 11.91
N ALA A 75 8.78 10.47 11.35
CA ALA A 75 10.24 10.49 11.33
C ALA A 75 10.80 11.70 10.56
N ARG A 76 10.10 12.23 9.54
CA ARG A 76 10.49 13.47 8.85
C ARG A 76 10.51 14.72 9.75
N ARG A 77 9.89 14.68 10.93
CA ARG A 77 10.09 15.73 11.96
C ARG A 77 11.51 15.76 12.50
N PHE A 78 12.29 14.72 12.20
CA PHE A 78 13.64 14.46 12.68
C PHE A 78 14.55 14.22 11.45
N PRO A 79 15.10 15.28 10.85
CA PRO A 79 15.86 15.22 9.60
C PRO A 79 17.01 14.20 9.58
N GLN A 80 17.53 13.82 10.76
CA GLN A 80 18.54 12.79 10.92
C GLN A 80 18.11 11.38 10.46
N PHE A 81 16.81 11.10 10.37
CA PHE A 81 16.29 9.77 9.97
C PHE A 81 15.83 9.71 8.50
N VAL A 82 15.78 10.84 7.79
CA VAL A 82 15.35 10.88 6.39
C VAL A 82 16.35 11.69 5.56
N PRO A 83 17.40 11.04 5.01
CA PRO A 83 18.44 11.74 4.26
C PRO A 83 17.90 12.25 2.92
N GLU A 84 18.00 13.58 2.67
CA GLU A 84 17.65 14.31 1.43
C GLU A 84 16.22 14.04 0.91
N PRO A 85 15.68 14.80 -0.07
CA PRO A 85 14.49 14.37 -0.79
C PRO A 85 14.87 13.21 -1.73
N VAL A 86 15.27 12.07 -1.17
CA VAL A 86 15.07 10.77 -1.83
C VAL A 86 13.64 10.81 -2.35
N ASN A 87 13.45 10.44 -3.61
CA ASN A 87 12.14 10.43 -4.25
C ASN A 87 11.27 9.37 -3.58
N LEU A 88 10.77 9.70 -2.40
CA LEU A 88 10.06 8.83 -1.47
C LEU A 88 8.78 8.33 -2.11
N LEU A 89 8.14 9.20 -2.91
CA LEU A 89 6.99 8.82 -3.73
C LEU A 89 7.37 7.71 -4.72
N LYS A 90 8.53 7.82 -5.40
CA LYS A 90 9.03 6.74 -6.25
C LYS A 90 9.33 5.47 -5.47
N VAL A 91 9.93 5.57 -4.29
CA VAL A 91 10.19 4.40 -3.41
C VAL A 91 8.89 3.69 -3.04
N ILE A 92 7.91 4.44 -2.53
CA ILE A 92 6.58 3.93 -2.18
C ILE A 92 5.93 3.27 -3.40
N SER A 93 5.95 3.94 -4.55
CA SER A 93 5.37 3.40 -5.78
C SER A 93 6.06 2.12 -6.25
N ASP A 94 7.39 2.05 -6.18
CA ASP A 94 8.17 0.89 -6.61
C ASP A 94 7.94 -0.30 -5.64
N ASP A 95 7.84 -0.05 -4.34
CA ASP A 95 7.57 -1.09 -3.33
C ASP A 95 6.15 -1.66 -3.49
N VAL A 96 5.13 -0.80 -3.65
CA VAL A 96 3.75 -1.23 -3.93
C VAL A 96 3.68 -2.07 -5.21
N ARG A 97 4.36 -1.64 -6.28
CA ARG A 97 4.47 -2.43 -7.52
C ARG A 97 5.11 -3.79 -7.27
N THR A 98 6.19 -3.83 -6.49
CA THR A 98 6.92 -5.07 -6.20
C THR A 98 6.05 -6.07 -5.44
N ILE A 99 5.31 -5.59 -4.42
CA ILE A 99 4.35 -6.42 -3.66
C ILE A 99 3.26 -6.98 -4.57
N ILE A 100 2.64 -6.14 -5.40
CA ILE A 100 1.57 -6.57 -6.32
C ILE A 100 2.10 -7.59 -7.32
N ARG A 101 3.29 -7.35 -7.89
CA ARG A 101 3.92 -8.29 -8.84
C ARG A 101 4.15 -9.65 -8.19
N ASP A 102 4.79 -9.70 -7.03
CA ASP A 102 5.05 -10.95 -6.30
C ASP A 102 3.75 -11.70 -5.96
N ALA A 103 2.72 -10.97 -5.51
CA ALA A 103 1.41 -11.54 -5.21
C ALA A 103 0.73 -12.11 -6.45
N THR A 104 0.84 -11.44 -7.61
CA THR A 104 0.27 -11.95 -8.85
C THR A 104 1.06 -13.13 -9.42
N GLU A 105 2.39 -13.10 -9.37
CA GLU A 105 3.26 -14.16 -9.90
C GLU A 105 3.14 -15.45 -9.09
N SER A 106 3.03 -15.35 -7.77
CA SER A 106 2.84 -16.50 -6.88
C SER A 106 1.54 -17.26 -7.14
N TYR A 107 0.55 -16.61 -7.75
CA TYR A 107 -0.78 -17.18 -8.01
C TYR A 107 -1.05 -17.45 -9.50
N ARG A 108 -0.14 -17.11 -10.42
CA ARG A 108 -0.26 -17.41 -11.86
C ARG A 108 -0.25 -18.91 -12.20
N THR A 109 0.13 -19.78 -11.28
CA THR A 109 0.17 -21.24 -11.49
C THR A 109 -1.21 -21.90 -11.46
N ASN A 110 -2.27 -21.18 -11.09
CA ASN A 110 -3.66 -21.64 -11.19
C ASN A 110 -4.49 -20.56 -11.90
N ASP A 111 -5.04 -20.85 -13.09
CA ASP A 111 -5.85 -19.90 -13.88
C ASP A 111 -7.09 -19.35 -13.16
N SER A 112 -7.51 -20.01 -12.07
CA SER A 112 -8.62 -19.61 -11.20
C SER A 112 -8.20 -18.90 -9.91
N ALA A 113 -6.91 -18.68 -9.68
CA ALA A 113 -6.43 -18.10 -8.43
C ALA A 113 -6.73 -16.60 -8.35
N GLU A 114 -7.41 -16.22 -7.27
CA GLU A 114 -7.70 -14.83 -6.92
C GLU A 114 -6.60 -14.25 -6.01
N VAL A 115 -6.16 -13.03 -6.31
CA VAL A 115 -5.28 -12.27 -5.40
C VAL A 115 -6.16 -11.63 -4.33
N SER A 116 -6.11 -12.18 -3.13
CA SER A 116 -6.84 -11.72 -1.93
C SER A 116 -5.93 -10.92 -0.99
N GLY A 117 -6.50 -10.32 0.07
CA GLY A 117 -5.69 -9.69 1.13
C GLY A 117 -4.69 -10.64 1.77
N HIS A 118 -5.01 -11.94 1.86
CA HIS A 118 -4.06 -12.94 2.36
C HIS A 118 -2.84 -13.12 1.45
N ALA A 119 -3.05 -13.11 0.13
CA ALA A 119 -1.95 -13.18 -0.84
C ALA A 119 -1.01 -11.97 -0.70
N ILE A 120 -1.58 -10.77 -0.57
CA ILE A 120 -0.82 -9.56 -0.31
C ILE A 120 -0.03 -9.65 1.00
N MET A 121 -0.65 -10.15 2.07
CA MET A 121 0.01 -10.34 3.36
C MET A 121 1.24 -11.26 3.23
N GLN A 122 1.11 -12.39 2.54
CA GLN A 122 2.23 -13.30 2.27
C GLN A 122 3.34 -12.63 1.46
N SER A 123 2.98 -11.84 0.44
CA SER A 123 3.95 -11.08 -0.35
C SER A 123 4.69 -10.03 0.48
N ILE A 124 3.99 -9.31 1.36
CA ILE A 124 4.62 -8.35 2.27
C ILE A 124 5.60 -9.05 3.21
N ASP A 125 5.19 -10.16 3.84
CA ASP A 125 6.05 -10.93 4.76
C ASP A 125 7.34 -11.39 4.09
N ARG A 126 7.24 -11.96 2.89
CA ARG A 126 8.38 -12.43 2.09
C ARG A 126 9.30 -11.28 1.67
N LEU A 127 8.74 -10.17 1.19
CA LEU A 127 9.51 -9.06 0.62
C LEU A 127 9.98 -8.04 1.65
N TRP A 128 9.55 -8.14 2.91
CA TRP A 128 9.72 -7.08 3.93
C TRP A 128 11.14 -6.50 4.00
N ARG A 129 12.16 -7.36 3.96
CA ARG A 129 13.58 -6.97 4.05
C ARG A 129 14.14 -6.39 2.74
N GLU A 130 13.46 -6.62 1.62
CA GLU A 130 13.87 -6.18 0.29
C GLU A 130 13.25 -4.84 -0.10
N LEU A 131 12.09 -4.51 0.50
CA LEU A 131 11.41 -3.22 0.28
C LEU A 131 12.37 -2.06 0.57
N ARG A 132 12.33 -1.06 -0.29
CA ARG A 132 13.21 0.10 -0.17
C ARG A 132 12.77 0.99 0.99
N SER A 133 11.48 1.06 1.27
CA SER A 133 10.90 1.87 2.33
C SER A 133 11.24 1.37 3.74
N THR A 134 11.53 0.08 3.92
CA THR A 134 11.90 -0.47 5.23
C THR A 134 13.35 -0.17 5.61
N LYS A 135 14.16 0.30 4.66
CA LYS A 135 15.57 0.68 4.87
C LYS A 135 15.75 2.05 5.52
N PHE A 136 14.68 2.83 5.68
CA PHE A 136 14.73 4.18 6.25
C PHE A 136 14.78 4.22 7.81
N GLU A 137 15.30 3.18 8.47
CA GLU A 137 15.42 3.08 9.94
C GLU A 137 14.17 3.54 10.75
N ILE A 138 12.96 3.37 10.19
CA ILE A 138 11.70 3.79 10.82
C ILE A 138 11.26 2.89 11.97
N TRP A 139 12.00 1.82 12.25
CA TRP A 139 11.64 0.76 13.20
C TRP A 139 12.66 0.53 14.33
N GLY A 140 13.77 1.28 14.36
CA GLY A 140 14.87 1.07 15.31
C GLY A 140 15.92 0.11 14.79
#